data_AF-G7UQ71-F1
#
_entry.id   AF-G7UQ71-F1
#
_cell.length_a   1.000
_cell.length_b   1.000
_cell.length_c   1.000
_cell.angle_alpha   90.00
_cell.angle_beta   90.00
_cell.angle_gamma   90.00
#
_symmetry.space_group_name_H-M   'P 1'
#
loop_
_entity.id
_entity.type
_entity.pdbx_description
1 polymer ?
#
loop_
_entity_poly.entity_id
_entity_poly.type
_entity_poly.pdbx_seq_one_letter_code
_entity_poly.pdbx_strand_id
1 'polypeptide(L)'
;MAPLYLGAVVSAPHGVWFNRNFSHIRAALDLIHTADFENRYTLLCSHPNPQFAGFFAAHEAFLEPSFPNNSQPSHVDRCFEQCRECSVALFYPGHAQAAILTRLSEFEAIGACVIAVSSVDALTCLEDKALFCAD
;
A
#
# COMPACT_ATOMS: atom_id res chain seq x y z
N MET A 1 14.67 -45.79 8.11
CA MET A 1 14.80 -44.55 7.31
C MET A 1 13.47 -43.82 7.41
N ALA A 2 13.37 -42.90 8.38
CA ALA A 2 12.15 -42.10 8.61
C ALA A 2 12.28 -40.77 7.85
N PRO A 3 11.22 -40.25 7.22
CA PRO A 3 11.28 -38.95 6.58
C PRO A 3 11.24 -37.85 7.64
N LEU A 4 12.24 -36.97 7.60
CA LEU A 4 12.25 -35.71 8.32
C LEU A 4 11.20 -34.80 7.69
N TYR A 5 10.01 -34.72 8.29
CA TYR A 5 9.10 -33.60 8.08
C TYR A 5 9.74 -32.37 8.73
N LEU A 6 10.46 -31.59 7.92
CA LEU A 6 10.74 -30.20 8.27
C LEU A 6 9.40 -29.48 8.21
N GLY A 7 8.76 -29.28 9.37
CA GLY A 7 7.54 -28.50 9.46
C GLY A 7 7.80 -27.12 8.87
N ALA A 8 7.13 -26.82 7.75
CA ALA A 8 7.09 -25.46 7.25
C ALA A 8 6.53 -24.59 8.37
N VAL A 9 7.33 -23.65 8.86
CA VAL A 9 6.83 -22.56 9.70
C VAL A 9 5.85 -21.81 8.83
N VAL A 10 4.55 -22.02 9.03
CA VAL A 10 3.52 -21.19 8.43
C VAL A 10 3.63 -19.84 9.12
N SER A 11 4.40 -18.93 8.52
CA SER A 11 4.42 -17.53 8.94
C SER A 11 3.02 -16.95 8.75
N ALA A 12 2.59 -16.05 9.64
CA ALA A 12 1.35 -15.33 9.45
C ALA A 12 1.38 -14.62 8.08
N PRO A 13 0.23 -14.52 7.38
CA PRO A 13 0.18 -13.88 6.07
C PRO A 13 0.66 -12.44 6.15
N HIS A 14 1.45 -12.03 5.17
CA HIS A 14 2.01 -10.69 5.11
C HIS A 14 0.93 -9.68 4.71
N GLY A 15 0.76 -8.62 5.50
CA GLY A 15 -0.15 -7.53 5.18
C GLY A 15 0.34 -6.72 3.99
N VAL A 16 -0.47 -6.63 2.93
CA VAL A 16 -0.23 -5.80 1.75
C VAL A 16 -1.32 -4.75 1.66
N TRP A 17 -0.97 -3.48 1.78
CA TRP A 17 -1.94 -2.39 1.81
C TRP A 17 -1.90 -1.53 0.55
N PHE A 18 -3.06 -1.34 -0.07
CA PHE A 18 -3.30 -0.43 -1.19
C PHE A 18 -4.17 0.75 -0.73
N ASN A 19 -3.62 1.95 -0.68
CA ASN A 19 -4.36 3.16 -0.28
C ASN A 19 -4.71 4.05 -1.49
N ARG A 20 -5.85 4.75 -1.42
CA ARG A 20 -6.30 5.83 -2.35
C ARG A 20 -5.94 5.65 -3.82
N ASN A 21 -6.00 4.43 -4.32
CA ASN A 21 -5.61 4.13 -5.68
C ASN A 21 -6.80 4.25 -6.64
N PHE A 22 -6.55 4.14 -7.95
CA PHE A 22 -7.63 4.10 -8.92
C PHE A 22 -8.31 2.71 -8.97
N SER A 23 -9.44 2.63 -9.68
CA SER A 23 -10.28 1.41 -9.75
C SER A 23 -9.55 0.18 -10.30
N HIS A 24 -8.42 0.34 -11.00
CA HIS A 24 -7.63 -0.78 -11.50
C HIS A 24 -7.10 -1.70 -10.39
N ILE A 25 -6.97 -1.21 -9.15
CA ILE A 25 -6.57 -2.04 -8.01
C ILE A 25 -7.52 -3.20 -7.76
N ARG A 26 -8.80 -3.10 -8.12
CA ARG A 26 -9.70 -4.25 -8.08
C ARG A 26 -9.14 -5.45 -8.85
N ALA A 27 -8.73 -5.23 -10.10
CA ALA A 27 -8.16 -6.29 -10.92
C ALA A 27 -6.83 -6.80 -10.38
N ALA A 28 -5.98 -5.92 -9.83
CA ALA A 28 -4.73 -6.32 -9.21
C ALA A 28 -4.96 -7.24 -8.00
N LEU A 29 -5.91 -6.90 -7.12
CA LEU A 29 -6.28 -7.74 -5.97
C LEU A 29 -6.80 -9.11 -6.42
N ASP A 30 -7.70 -9.16 -7.39
CA ASP A 30 -8.23 -10.42 -7.93
C ASP A 30 -7.12 -11.32 -8.52
N LEU A 31 -6.13 -10.72 -9.20
CA LEU A 31 -4.97 -11.43 -9.73
C LEU A 31 -4.07 -11.98 -8.62
N ILE A 32 -3.84 -11.22 -7.54
CA ILE A 32 -3.07 -11.69 -6.39
C ILE A 32 -3.76 -12.88 -5.74
N HIS A 33 -5.08 -12.80 -5.51
CA HIS A 33 -5.87 -13.93 -4.99
C HIS A 33 -5.74 -15.18 -5.85
N THR A 34 -5.85 -15.01 -7.17
CA THR A 34 -5.77 -16.13 -8.12
C THR A 34 -4.37 -16.78 -8.13
N ALA A 35 -3.33 -16.00 -7.86
CA ALA A 35 -1.94 -16.47 -7.88
C ALA A 35 -1.43 -16.96 -6.52
N ASP A 36 -2.00 -16.50 -5.41
CA ASP A 36 -1.55 -16.81 -4.05
C ASP A 36 -2.28 -18.01 -3.44
N PHE A 37 -2.11 -19.18 -4.05
CA PHE A 37 -2.74 -20.43 -3.62
C PHE A 37 -2.40 -20.85 -2.18
N GLU A 38 -1.30 -20.34 -1.64
CA GLU A 38 -0.81 -20.64 -0.30
C GLU A 38 -1.34 -19.65 0.77
N ASN A 39 -2.14 -18.65 0.39
CA ASN A 39 -2.65 -17.60 1.27
C ASN A 39 -1.54 -16.92 2.07
N ARG A 40 -0.45 -16.54 1.40
CA ARG A 40 0.70 -15.86 2.00
C ARG A 40 0.45 -14.38 2.25
N TYR A 41 -0.57 -13.79 1.63
CA TYR A 41 -0.87 -12.36 1.74
C TYR A 41 -2.25 -12.07 2.30
N THR A 42 -2.32 -11.12 3.24
CA THR A 42 -3.56 -10.46 3.63
C THR A 42 -3.62 -9.13 2.90
N LEU A 43 -4.66 -8.91 2.10
CA LEU A 43 -4.78 -7.74 1.23
C LEU A 43 -5.70 -6.70 1.88
N LEU A 44 -5.14 -5.54 2.20
CA LEU A 44 -5.84 -4.40 2.80
C LEU A 44 -6.09 -3.35 1.72
N CYS A 45 -7.26 -2.74 1.72
CA CYS A 45 -7.61 -1.66 0.81
C CYS A 45 -8.26 -0.49 1.56
N SER A 46 -7.87 0.73 1.21
CA SER A 46 -8.49 1.92 1.79
C SER A 46 -8.74 3.01 0.76
N HIS A 47 -9.85 3.73 0.92
CA HIS A 47 -10.24 4.81 0.01
C HIS A 47 -11.21 5.77 0.72
N PRO A 48 -11.23 7.08 0.38
CA PRO A 48 -12.26 8.00 0.87
C PRO A 48 -13.65 7.80 0.26
N ASN A 49 -13.78 6.96 -0.78
CA ASN A 49 -15.04 6.73 -1.50
C ASN A 49 -15.66 5.43 -0.99
N PRO A 50 -16.84 5.46 -0.36
CA PRO A 50 -17.50 4.25 0.16
C PRO A 50 -17.88 3.24 -0.90
N GLN A 51 -17.94 3.65 -2.17
CA GLN A 51 -18.26 2.77 -3.30
C GLN A 51 -17.03 2.33 -4.09
N PHE A 52 -15.82 2.47 -3.52
CA PHE A 52 -14.60 2.11 -4.22
C PHE A 52 -14.56 0.62 -4.55
N ALA A 53 -14.35 0.29 -5.84
CA ALA A 53 -14.43 -1.08 -6.34
C ALA A 53 -13.40 -2.04 -5.70
N GLY A 54 -12.26 -1.53 -5.24
CA GLY A 54 -11.22 -2.33 -4.57
C GLY A 54 -11.69 -2.96 -3.26
N PHE A 55 -12.68 -2.37 -2.57
CA PHE A 55 -13.20 -2.91 -1.30
C PHE A 55 -13.81 -4.31 -1.45
N PHE A 56 -14.34 -4.63 -2.63
CA PHE A 56 -14.97 -5.93 -2.88
C PHE A 56 -13.97 -7.08 -3.10
N ALA A 57 -12.69 -6.77 -3.33
CA ALA A 57 -11.64 -7.77 -3.53
C ALA A 57 -10.59 -7.79 -2.42
N ALA A 58 -10.63 -6.85 -1.48
CA ALA A 58 -9.72 -6.85 -0.35
C ALA A 58 -10.17 -7.85 0.72
N HIS A 59 -9.23 -8.40 1.47
CA HIS A 59 -9.53 -9.17 2.68
C HIS A 59 -10.06 -8.26 3.78
N GLU A 60 -9.44 -7.08 3.91
CA GLU A 60 -9.87 -6.03 4.84
C GLU A 60 -9.98 -4.70 4.11
N ALA A 61 -11.03 -3.94 4.43
CA ALA A 61 -11.26 -2.64 3.82
C ALA A 61 -11.66 -1.61 4.88
N PHE A 62 -11.17 -0.39 4.72
CA PHE A 62 -11.55 0.71 5.59
C PHE A 62 -11.69 2.03 4.83
N LEU A 63 -12.59 2.87 5.32
CA LEU A 63 -12.77 4.22 4.82
C LEU A 63 -11.65 5.11 5.32
N GLU A 64 -11.05 5.85 4.40
CA GLU A 64 -10.10 6.87 4.79
C GLU A 64 -10.81 8.19 5.15
N PRO A 65 -10.33 8.89 6.19
CA PRO A 65 -10.83 10.21 6.48
C PRO A 65 -10.57 11.15 5.30
N SER A 66 -11.57 11.96 4.97
CA SER A 66 -11.39 13.10 4.08
C SER A 66 -10.62 14.17 4.84
N PHE A 67 -9.40 14.48 4.39
CA PHE A 67 -8.60 15.54 5.01
C PHE A 67 -9.01 16.89 4.39
N PRO A 68 -9.54 17.84 5.19
CA PRO A 68 -9.74 19.19 4.68
C PRO A 68 -8.40 19.77 4.21
N ASN A 69 -8.39 20.35 3.01
CA ASN A 69 -7.24 20.98 2.35
C ASN A 69 -6.10 20.04 1.89
N ASN A 70 -6.31 18.72 1.85
CA ASN A 70 -5.29 17.78 1.37
C ASN A 70 -3.90 17.99 2.02
N SER A 71 -3.85 18.30 3.33
CA SER A 71 -2.56 18.56 3.98
C SER A 71 -1.70 17.29 3.98
N GLN A 72 -0.75 17.24 3.05
CA GLN A 72 0.08 16.06 2.81
C GLN A 72 0.80 15.54 4.06
N PRO A 73 1.36 16.39 4.96
CA PRO A 73 2.01 15.89 6.17
C PRO A 73 1.09 15.03 7.05
N SER A 74 -0.16 15.49 7.27
CA SER A 74 -1.14 14.74 8.06
C SER A 74 -1.55 13.42 7.41
N HIS A 75 -1.53 13.37 6.08
CA HIS A 75 -1.82 12.14 5.34
C HIS A 75 -0.67 11.13 5.45
N VAL A 76 0.58 11.58 5.30
CA VAL A 76 1.76 10.70 5.41
C VAL A 76 1.89 10.15 6.82
N ASP A 77 1.68 10.99 7.85
CA ASP A 77 1.64 10.54 9.25
C ASP A 77 0.56 9.49 9.46
N ARG A 78 -0.65 9.69 8.94
CA ARG A 78 -1.71 8.68 9.04
C ARG A 78 -1.32 7.38 8.33
N CYS A 79 -0.65 7.46 7.17
CA CYS A 79 -0.18 6.26 6.46
C CYS A 79 0.88 5.50 7.26
N PHE A 80 1.81 6.21 7.91
CA PHE A 80 2.80 5.60 8.80
C PHE A 80 2.13 4.90 9.98
N GLU A 81 1.22 5.59 10.67
CA GLU A 81 0.47 5.03 11.80
C GLU A 81 -0.35 3.81 11.38
N GLN A 82 -1.00 3.86 10.21
CA GLN A 82 -1.77 2.73 9.67
C GLN A 82 -0.87 1.52 9.37
N CYS A 83 0.31 1.73 8.80
CA CYS A 83 1.26 0.63 8.56
C CYS A 83 1.67 -0.02 9.87
N ARG A 84 1.90 0.78 10.92
CA ARG A 84 2.22 0.27 12.26
C ARG A 84 1.06 -0.47 12.91
N GLU A 85 -0.14 0.11 12.88
CA GLU A 85 -1.37 -0.45 13.49
C GLU A 85 -1.76 -1.79 12.86
N CYS A 86 -1.68 -1.90 11.54
CA CYS A 86 -2.06 -3.10 10.79
C CYS A 86 -0.90 -4.07 10.53
N SER A 87 0.30 -3.80 11.05
CA SER A 87 1.51 -4.61 10.76
C SER A 87 1.71 -4.84 9.25
N VAL A 88 1.57 -3.78 8.46
CA VAL A 88 1.71 -3.82 7.00
C VAL A 88 3.16 -4.15 6.65
N ALA A 89 3.36 -5.25 5.93
CA ALA A 89 4.67 -5.63 5.42
C ALA A 89 5.00 -4.94 4.09
N LEU A 90 3.98 -4.75 3.23
CA LEU A 90 4.11 -4.10 1.92
C LEU A 90 3.07 -2.99 1.78
N PHE A 91 3.52 -1.77 1.56
CA PHE A 91 2.64 -0.61 1.35
C PHE A 91 2.74 -0.13 -0.11
N TYR A 92 1.64 -0.17 -0.85
CA TYR A 92 1.50 0.34 -2.21
C TYR A 92 0.72 1.67 -2.20
N PRO A 93 1.41 2.82 -2.15
CA PRO A 93 0.76 4.12 -2.04
C PRO A 93 0.11 4.57 -3.36
N GLY A 94 -1.17 4.95 -3.33
CA GLY A 94 -1.89 5.53 -4.47
C GLY A 94 -1.94 7.07 -4.48
N HIS A 95 -1.62 7.71 -3.35
CA HIS A 95 -1.70 9.15 -3.17
C HIS A 95 -0.49 9.65 -2.36
N ALA A 96 -0.06 10.90 -2.63
CA ALA A 96 1.09 11.55 -2.00
C ALA A 96 2.39 10.71 -2.06
N GLN A 97 2.63 10.03 -3.18
CA GLN A 97 3.74 9.08 -3.32
C GLN A 97 5.08 9.76 -3.08
N ALA A 98 5.33 10.92 -3.71
CA ALA A 98 6.58 11.64 -3.53
C ALA A 98 6.85 11.97 -2.04
N ALA A 99 5.84 12.46 -1.32
CA ALA A 99 5.95 12.81 0.09
C ALA A 99 6.10 11.58 1.02
N ILE A 100 5.54 10.43 0.67
CA ILE A 100 5.77 9.18 1.41
C ILE A 100 7.20 8.70 1.20
N LEU A 101 7.73 8.78 -0.04
CA LEU A 101 9.07 8.30 -0.37
C LEU A 101 10.19 9.13 0.27
N THR A 102 9.93 10.35 0.72
CA THR A 102 10.94 11.10 1.52
C THR A 102 11.14 10.52 2.92
N ARG A 103 10.26 9.61 3.38
CA ARG A 103 10.26 9.00 4.71
C ARG A 103 10.47 7.48 4.70
N LEU A 104 11.01 6.91 3.62
CA LEU A 104 11.19 5.45 3.47
C LEU A 104 11.83 4.78 4.69
N SER A 105 12.90 5.38 5.22
CA SER A 105 13.61 4.83 6.38
C SER A 105 12.75 4.72 7.64
N GLU A 106 11.75 5.60 7.81
CA GLU A 106 10.81 5.52 8.94
C GLU A 106 9.89 4.30 8.78
N PHE A 107 9.34 4.09 7.59
CA PHE A 107 8.49 2.93 7.30
C PHE A 107 9.27 1.61 7.43
N GLU A 108 10.50 1.57 6.91
CA GLU A 108 11.37 0.38 7.03
C GLU A 108 11.67 0.05 8.49
N ALA A 109 11.86 1.06 9.35
CA ALA A 109 12.12 0.87 10.78
C ALA A 109 10.96 0.19 11.53
N ILE A 110 9.73 0.28 11.01
CA ILE A 110 8.54 -0.43 11.56
C ILE A 110 8.22 -1.72 10.80
N GLY A 111 9.08 -2.16 9.87
CA GLY A 111 8.90 -3.38 9.08
C GLY A 111 8.01 -3.22 7.84
N ALA A 112 7.64 -1.99 7.46
CA ALA A 112 6.84 -1.71 6.29
C ALA A 112 7.73 -1.37 5.09
N CYS A 113 7.74 -2.21 4.07
CA CYS A 113 8.39 -1.92 2.79
C CYS A 113 7.42 -1.13 1.89
N VAL A 114 7.78 0.11 1.57
CA VAL A 114 6.99 0.96 0.67
C VAL A 114 7.39 0.69 -0.77
N ILE A 115 6.41 0.40 -1.62
CA ILE A 115 6.62 0.20 -3.06
C ILE A 115 6.75 1.55 -3.75
N ALA A 116 7.95 1.85 -4.23
CA ALA A 116 8.24 3.02 -5.04
C ALA A 116 8.17 2.68 -6.54
N VAL A 117 7.31 3.35 -7.30
CA VAL A 117 7.23 3.17 -8.76
C VAL A 117 8.29 3.99 -9.52
N SER A 118 8.88 4.99 -8.86
CA SER A 118 9.96 5.83 -9.39
C SER A 118 10.68 6.57 -8.25
N SER A 119 11.67 7.41 -8.60
CA SER A 119 12.36 8.29 -7.64
C SER A 119 11.46 9.45 -7.17
N VAL A 120 11.81 10.08 -6.03
CA VAL A 120 11.13 11.27 -5.51
C VAL A 120 11.12 12.37 -6.56
N ASP A 121 12.27 12.69 -7.17
CA ASP A 121 12.39 13.75 -8.18
C ASP A 121 11.48 13.52 -9.39
N ALA A 122 11.44 12.28 -9.89
CA ALA A 122 10.59 11.93 -11.02
C ALA A 122 9.09 12.05 -10.66
N LEU A 123 8.70 11.61 -9.46
CA LEU A 123 7.31 11.74 -9.02
C LEU A 123 6.91 13.20 -8.76
N THR A 124 7.79 14.00 -8.16
CA THR A 124 7.57 15.44 -7.98
C THR A 124 7.41 16.15 -9.32
N CYS A 125 8.23 15.79 -10.32
CA CYS A 125 8.07 16.29 -11.68
C CYS A 125 6.70 15.90 -12.27
N LEU A 126 6.30 14.63 -12.16
CA LEU A 126 4.98 14.16 -12.66
C LEU A 126 3.79 14.83 -11.97
N GLU A 127 3.91 15.18 -10.69
CA GLU A 127 2.86 15.86 -9.92
C GLU A 127 2.76 17.35 -10.28
N ASP A 128 3.89 18.01 -10.57
CA ASP A 128 3.93 19.39 -11.05
C ASP A 128 3.73 19.45 -12.57
N LYS A 129 2.46 19.62 -12.99
CA LYS A 129 2.10 19.73 -14.41
C LYS A 129 2.78 20.89 -15.13
N ALA A 130 3.17 21.96 -14.44
CA ALA A 130 3.86 23.08 -15.08
C ALA A 130 5.31 22.70 -15.38
N LEU A 131 6.00 22.08 -14.40
CA LEU A 131 7.35 21.56 -14.59
C LEU A 131 7.40 20.44 -15.63
N PHE A 132 6.44 19.50 -15.57
CA PHE A 132 6.36 18.37 -16.50
C PHE A 132 6.17 18.79 -17.96
N CYS A 133 5.39 19.85 -18.20
CA CYS A 133 5.09 20.34 -19.55
C CYS A 133 6.00 21.50 -20.00
N ALA A 134 7.10 21.79 -19.28
CA ALA A 134 7.97 22.93 -19.55
C ALA A 134 8.90 22.77 -20.78
N ASP A 135 8.63 21.78 -21.64
CA ASP A 135 9.32 21.54 -22.91
C ASP A 135 8.73 22.38 -24.07
#